data_AF-A0A0S8CKC5-F1
#
_entry.id   AF-A0A0S8CKC5-F1
#
_cell.length_a   1.000
_cell.length_b   1.000
_cell.length_c   1.000
_cell.angle_alpha   90.00
_cell.angle_beta   90.00
_cell.angle_gamma   90.00
#
_symmetry.space_group_name_H-M   'P 1'
#
loop_
_entity.id
_entity.type
_entity.pdbx_description
1 polymer ?
#
loop_
_entity_poly.entity_id
_entity_poly.type
_entity_poly.pdbx_seq_one_letter_code
_entity_poly.pdbx_strand_id
1 'polypeptide(L)'
;IVVNNAILLVDQAGQLVHSGMSTSDALSEAGRRRLRPILMTTLTTILGLLPLALGIGEGADAQAPLARAVVGGLTGSTLITLVLIPAVYSLFHPETKKNQEEESR
;
A
#
# COMPACT_ATOMS: atom_id res chain seq x y z
N ILE A 1 -1.39 -2.27 -10.43
CA ILE A 1 -1.95 -2.34 -9.06
C ILE A 1 -1.12 -1.49 -8.10
N VAL A 2 0.17 -1.82 -7.94
CA VAL A 2 1.07 -1.20 -6.95
C VAL A 2 1.24 0.32 -7.12
N VAL A 3 1.58 0.79 -8.33
CA VAL A 3 1.79 2.22 -8.60
C VAL A 3 0.52 3.03 -8.32
N ASN A 4 -0.65 2.47 -8.65
CA ASN A 4 -1.92 3.14 -8.35
C ASN A 4 -2.14 3.25 -6.85
N ASN A 5 -1.89 2.16 -6.10
CA ASN A 5 -1.99 2.16 -4.63
C ASN A 5 -1.05 3.19 -3.98
N ALA A 6 0.16 3.33 -4.54
CA ALA A 6 1.16 4.31 -4.13
C ALA A 6 0.70 5.76 -4.34
N ILE A 7 0.31 6.10 -5.57
CA ILE A 7 -0.17 7.44 -5.95
C ILE A 7 -1.34 7.85 -5.05
N LEU A 8 -2.28 6.93 -4.86
CA LEU A 8 -3.48 7.12 -4.07
C LEU A 8 -3.22 7.33 -2.56
N LEU A 9 -2.16 6.74 -2.02
CA LEU A 9 -1.74 6.94 -0.63
C LEU A 9 -1.11 8.32 -0.45
N VAL A 10 -0.21 8.70 -1.36
CA VAL A 10 0.48 10.01 -1.33
C VAL A 10 -0.52 11.15 -1.54
N ASP A 11 -1.45 11.02 -2.48
CA ASP A 11 -2.50 12.00 -2.73
C ASP A 11 -3.41 12.22 -1.51
N GLN A 12 -3.83 11.14 -0.83
CA GLN A 12 -4.60 11.28 0.42
C GLN A 12 -3.79 11.91 1.55
N ALA A 13 -2.53 11.51 1.71
CA ALA A 13 -1.66 12.11 2.72
C ALA A 13 -1.46 13.61 2.46
N GLY A 14 -1.26 14.00 1.20
CA GLY A 14 -1.16 15.42 0.79
C GLY A 14 -2.45 16.20 1.08
N GLN A 15 -3.62 15.64 0.77
CA GLN A 15 -4.92 16.27 1.09
C GLN A 15 -5.13 16.44 2.60
N LEU A 16 -4.75 15.45 3.41
CA LEU A 16 -4.87 15.53 4.88
C LEU A 16 -3.91 16.57 5.47
N VAL A 17 -2.67 16.65 4.96
CA VAL A 17 -1.71 17.70 5.34
C VAL A 17 -2.26 19.08 4.95
N HIS A 18 -2.81 19.24 3.74
CA HIS A 18 -3.42 20.51 3.31
C HIS A 18 -4.64 20.90 4.15
N SER A 19 -5.32 19.92 4.75
CA SER A 19 -6.42 20.13 5.69
C SER A 19 -5.96 20.50 7.11
N GLY A 20 -4.65 20.69 7.31
CA GLY A 20 -4.05 21.13 8.57
C GLY A 20 -3.59 20.00 9.50
N MET A 21 -3.63 18.74 9.06
CA MET A 21 -3.18 17.58 9.83
C MET A 21 -1.63 17.49 9.83
N SER A 22 -1.04 16.96 10.92
CA SER A 22 0.40 16.70 10.96
C SER A 22 0.80 15.66 9.91
N THR A 23 2.02 15.72 9.40
CA THR A 23 2.52 14.81 8.35
C THR A 23 2.47 13.35 8.81
N SER A 24 2.85 13.07 10.07
CA SER A 24 2.75 11.73 10.67
C SER A 24 1.30 11.23 10.77
N ASP A 25 0.38 12.06 11.28
CA ASP A 25 -1.03 11.65 11.43
C ASP A 25 -1.71 11.45 10.08
N ALA A 26 -1.42 12.32 9.11
CA ALA A 26 -1.92 12.23 7.74
C ALA A 26 -1.47 10.93 7.05
N LEU A 27 -0.20 10.55 7.22
CA LEU A 27 0.33 9.28 6.69
C LEU A 27 -0.31 8.06 7.37
N SER A 28 -0.47 8.09 8.68
CA SER A 28 -1.10 7.01 9.45
C SER A 28 -2.55 6.80 9.04
N GLU A 29 -3.31 7.89 8.91
CA GLU A 29 -4.72 7.87 8.52
C GLU A 29 -4.91 7.47 7.05
N ALA A 30 -4.13 8.05 6.13
CA ALA A 30 -4.13 7.64 4.72
C ALA A 30 -3.74 6.16 4.56
N GLY A 31 -2.72 5.72 5.31
CA GLY A 31 -2.30 4.33 5.39
C GLY A 31 -3.44 3.42 5.84
N ARG A 32 -4.10 3.72 6.96
CA ARG A 32 -5.25 2.93 7.48
C ARG A 32 -6.40 2.82 6.48
N ARG A 33 -6.77 3.93 5.82
CA ARG A 33 -7.86 3.96 4.83
C ARG A 33 -7.55 3.11 3.60
N ARG A 34 -6.29 3.07 3.18
CA ARG A 34 -5.84 2.33 2.00
C ARG A 34 -5.47 0.88 2.30
N LEU A 35 -5.06 0.57 3.52
CA LEU A 35 -4.58 -0.77 3.91
C LEU A 35 -5.63 -1.85 3.65
N ARG A 36 -6.90 -1.61 4.02
CA ARG A 36 -8.00 -2.56 3.76
C ARG A 36 -8.20 -2.83 2.25
N PRO A 37 -8.36 -1.81 1.39
CA PRO A 37 -8.41 -1.99 -0.07
C PRO A 37 -7.17 -2.67 -0.69
N ILE A 38 -5.97 -2.28 -0.27
CA ILE A 38 -4.70 -2.86 -0.78
C ILE A 38 -4.63 -4.35 -0.44
N LEU A 39 -4.96 -4.71 0.81
CA LEU A 39 -5.01 -6.09 1.25
C LEU A 39 -6.09 -6.89 0.50
N MET A 40 -7.28 -6.33 0.32
CA MET A 40 -8.34 -7.02 -0.44
C MET A 40 -7.91 -7.35 -1.87
N THR A 41 -7.36 -6.38 -2.60
CA THR A 41 -6.94 -6.61 -3.99
C THR A 41 -5.79 -7.59 -4.13
N THR A 42 -4.81 -7.50 -3.22
CA THR A 42 -3.68 -8.45 -3.20
C THR A 42 -4.13 -9.85 -2.83
N LEU A 43 -4.95 -10.03 -1.80
CA LEU A 43 -5.53 -11.32 -1.42
C LEU A 43 -6.37 -11.93 -2.54
N THR A 44 -7.27 -11.17 -3.15
CA THR A 44 -8.09 -11.65 -4.28
C THR A 44 -7.22 -12.12 -5.44
N THR A 45 -6.15 -11.40 -5.76
CA THR A 45 -5.24 -11.79 -6.85
C THR A 45 -4.46 -13.06 -6.50
N ILE A 46 -3.94 -13.15 -5.27
CA ILE A 46 -3.22 -14.33 -4.79
C ILE A 46 -4.14 -15.56 -4.81
N LEU A 47 -5.36 -15.45 -4.28
CA LEU A 47 -6.33 -16.55 -4.24
C LEU A 47 -6.79 -16.96 -5.64
N GLY A 48 -7.02 -16.01 -6.54
CA GLY A 48 -7.41 -16.29 -7.93
C GLY A 48 -6.32 -16.96 -8.76
N LEU A 49 -5.05 -16.67 -8.46
CA LEU A 49 -3.89 -17.26 -9.14
C LEU A 49 -3.33 -18.49 -8.41
N LEU A 50 -3.79 -18.79 -7.20
CA LEU A 50 -3.31 -19.91 -6.39
C LEU A 50 -3.38 -21.27 -7.10
N PRO A 51 -4.50 -21.70 -7.70
CA PRO A 51 -4.57 -22.99 -8.39
C PRO A 51 -3.65 -23.05 -9.61
N LEU A 52 -3.55 -21.95 -10.37
CA LEU A 52 -2.63 -21.84 -11.51
C LEU A 52 -1.16 -21.90 -11.07
N ALA A 53 -0.82 -21.24 -9.96
CA ALA A 53 0.54 -21.23 -9.40
C ALA A 53 0.96 -22.61 -8.86
N LEU A 54 0.01 -23.41 -8.37
CA LEU A 54 0.22 -24.79 -7.93
C LEU A 54 0.25 -25.80 -9.08
N GLY A 55 0.03 -25.37 -10.33
CA GLY A 55 0.03 -26.26 -11.49
C GLY A 55 -1.24 -27.12 -11.61
N ILE A 56 -2.33 -26.75 -10.94
CA ILE A 56 -3.57 -27.52 -10.91
C ILE A 56 -4.46 -27.05 -12.06
N GLY A 57 -4.55 -27.86 -13.13
CA GLY A 57 -5.44 -27.65 -14.28
C GLY A 57 -4.76 -27.88 -15.64
N GLU A 58 -5.56 -28.18 -16.67
CA GLU A 58 -5.04 -28.33 -18.03
C GLU A 58 -4.44 -27.01 -18.54
N GLY A 59 -3.20 -27.05 -19.06
CA GLY A 59 -2.47 -25.86 -19.51
C GLY A 59 -1.79 -25.06 -18.40
N ALA A 60 -1.79 -25.55 -17.15
CA ALA A 60 -1.14 -24.88 -16.04
C ALA A 60 0.39 -24.86 -16.15
N ASP A 61 1.03 -25.80 -16.86
CA ASP A 61 2.49 -25.83 -17.06
C ASP A 61 3.04 -24.55 -17.73
N ALA A 62 2.28 -23.96 -18.66
CA ALA A 62 2.68 -22.73 -19.34
C ALA A 62 2.41 -21.47 -18.49
N GLN A 63 1.36 -21.49 -17.66
CA GLN A 63 0.88 -20.32 -16.91
C GLN A 63 1.40 -20.28 -15.46
N ALA A 64 1.84 -21.40 -14.90
CA ALA A 64 2.38 -21.51 -13.54
C ALA A 64 3.62 -20.64 -13.29
N PRO A 65 4.59 -20.49 -14.22
CA PRO A 65 5.72 -19.57 -14.04
C PRO A 65 5.26 -18.10 -13.97
N LEU A 66 4.32 -17.72 -14.83
CA LEU A 66 3.74 -16.38 -14.87
C LEU A 66 2.97 -16.08 -13.57
N ALA A 67 2.13 -17.02 -13.12
CA ALA A 67 1.36 -16.88 -11.89
C ALA A 67 2.27 -16.72 -10.66
N ARG A 68 3.34 -17.53 -10.56
CA ARG A 68 4.35 -17.41 -9.49
C ARG A 68 5.07 -16.06 -9.52
N ALA A 69 5.45 -15.57 -10.71
CA ALA A 69 6.09 -14.27 -10.86
C ALA A 69 5.17 -13.11 -10.42
N VAL A 70 3.88 -13.17 -10.77
CA VAL A 70 2.88 -12.16 -10.37
C VAL A 70 2.64 -12.18 -8.86
N VAL A 71 2.47 -13.36 -8.26
CA VAL A 71 2.29 -13.50 -6.81
C VAL A 71 3.51 -12.96 -6.06
N GLY A 72 4.71 -13.41 -6.41
CA GLY A 72 5.94 -12.92 -5.77
C GLY A 72 6.16 -11.41 -5.96
N GLY A 73 5.91 -10.92 -7.18
CA GLY A 73 6.01 -9.50 -7.51
C GLY A 73 5.03 -8.64 -6.71
N LEU A 74 3.77 -9.04 -6.60
CA LEU A 74 2.74 -8.30 -5.85
C LEU A 74 3.02 -8.31 -4.34
N THR A 75 3.43 -9.44 -3.77
CA THR A 75 3.76 -9.52 -2.34
C THR A 75 4.96 -8.64 -2.01
N GLY A 76 6.07 -8.78 -2.75
CA GLY A 76 7.28 -7.98 -2.51
C GLY A 76 7.06 -6.49 -2.72
N SER A 77 6.38 -6.10 -3.80
CA SER A 77 6.10 -4.70 -4.11
C SER A 77 5.10 -4.04 -3.16
N THR A 78 4.13 -4.79 -2.61
CA THR A 78 3.18 -4.28 -1.62
C THR A 78 3.88 -3.99 -0.30
N LEU A 79 4.76 -4.89 0.15
CA LEU A 79 5.60 -4.66 1.34
C LEU A 79 6.51 -3.45 1.15
N ILE A 80 7.18 -3.36 0.00
CA ILE A 80 8.01 -2.19 -0.32
C ILE A 80 7.16 -0.92 -0.33
N THR A 81 5.99 -0.92 -0.95
CA THR A 81 5.13 0.28 -1.04
C THR A 81 4.68 0.76 0.34
N LEU A 82 4.28 -0.15 1.22
CA LEU A 82 3.84 0.20 2.57
C LEU A 82 4.96 0.73 3.48
N VAL A 83 6.23 0.43 3.19
CA VAL A 83 7.37 0.87 4.01
C VAL A 83 8.12 2.03 3.35
N LEU A 84 8.46 1.89 2.08
CA LEU A 84 9.25 2.85 1.30
C LEU A 84 8.51 4.17 1.14
N ILE A 85 7.21 4.16 0.86
CA ILE A 85 6.46 5.40 0.64
C ILE A 85 6.36 6.26 1.91
N PRO A 86 5.95 5.74 3.08
CA PRO A 86 5.98 6.54 4.30
C PRO A 86 7.39 7.00 4.66
N ALA A 87 8.42 6.16 4.46
CA ALA A 87 9.80 6.53 4.74
C ALA A 87 10.28 7.70 3.84
N VAL A 88 10.04 7.61 2.53
CA VAL A 88 10.39 8.67 1.57
C VAL A 88 9.57 9.92 1.85
N TYR A 89 8.26 9.79 2.08
CA TYR A 89 7.40 10.95 2.36
C TYR A 89 7.82 11.69 3.63
N SER A 90 8.18 10.96 4.69
CA SER A 90 8.72 11.53 5.94
C SER A 90 10.08 12.23 5.74
N LEU A 91 10.93 11.72 4.84
CA LEU A 91 12.22 12.35 4.54
C LEU A 91 12.07 13.69 3.80
N PHE A 92 11.12 13.76 2.87
CA PHE A 92 10.86 14.96 2.05
C PHE A 92 9.90 15.96 2.73
N HIS A 93 9.14 15.52 3.74
CA HIS A 93 8.28 16.37 4.57
C HIS A 93 8.69 16.25 6.04
N PRO A 94 9.81 16.89 6.45
CA PRO A 94 10.21 16.93 7.85
C PRO A 94 9.10 17.56 8.69
N GLU A 95 8.76 16.89 9.78
CA GLU A 95 7.68 17.21 10.73
C GLU A 95 7.60 18.71 11.06
N THR A 96 6.60 19.40 10.49
CA THR A 96 6.12 20.65 11.10
C THR A 96 5.29 20.26 12.31
N LYS A 97 5.94 20.06 13.46
CA LYS A 97 5.29 19.89 14.77
C LYS A 97 4.29 21.04 14.98
N LYS A 98 2.99 20.77 14.92
CA LYS A 98 2.00 21.62 15.54
C LYS A 98 1.69 21.01 16.90
N ASN A 99 2.07 21.73 17.95
CA ASN A 99 1.92 21.34 19.35
C ASN A 99 0.51 20.79 19.62
N GLN A 100 0.47 19.60 20.24
CA GLN A 100 -0.69 19.00 20.88
C GLN A 100 -1.11 19.82 22.12
N GLU A 101 -1.59 21.06 21.94
CA GLU A 101 -1.98 21.94 23.06
C GLU A 101 -3.49 22.24 23.16
N GLU A 102 -4.35 21.72 22.27
CA GLU A 102 -5.78 22.10 22.29
C GLU A 102 -6.78 21.02 22.75
N GLU A 103 -6.37 19.80 23.08
CA GLU A 103 -7.31 18.77 23.59
C GLU A 103 -7.35 18.65 25.13
N SER A 104 -6.88 19.69 25.85
CA SER A 104 -7.01 19.81 27.31
C SER A 104 -7.60 21.17 27.75
N ARG A 105 -8.61 21.67 27.02
CA ARG A 105 -9.47 22.77 27.51
C ARG A 105 -10.95 22.45 27.34
#